data_AF-A0A3A4V579-F1
#
_entry.id   AF-A0A3A4V579-F1
#
_cell.length_a   1.000
_cell.length_b   1.000
_cell.length_c   1.000
_cell.angle_alpha   90.00
_cell.angle_beta   90.00
_cell.angle_gamma   90.00
#
_symmetry.space_group_name_H-M   'P 1'
#
loop_
_entity.id
_entity.type
_entity.pdbx_description
1 polymer ?
#
loop_
_entity_poly.entity_id
_entity_poly.type
_entity_poly.pdbx_seq_one_letter_code
_entity_poly.pdbx_strand_id
1 'polypeptide(L)'
;MRKLFRFKYEPCNKTCYAYCEVLMTELRKMSQDDREILVSNMVKAHNQLCDNPDYSFGVDVDEDNEVFVSHFRTPKTTDLYSSKHFPDCVREVCGVVLATDIPKTNGECTFGDNGAEDLGREILKYCTDIGYAEVLKKHCECKN
;
A
#
# COMPACT_ATOMS: atom_id res chain seq x y z
N MET A 1 -13.50 -4.01 -10.43
CA MET A 1 -12.19 -4.02 -9.72
C MET A 1 -11.63 -2.61 -9.62
N ARG A 2 -11.59 -2.06 -8.40
CA ARG A 2 -11.02 -0.73 -8.10
C ARG A 2 -9.77 -0.89 -7.24
N LYS A 3 -8.66 -0.27 -7.64
CA LYS A 3 -7.38 -0.34 -6.90
C LYS A 3 -7.50 0.41 -5.59
N LEU A 4 -7.16 -0.18 -4.44
CA LEU A 4 -7.06 0.54 -3.16
C LEU A 4 -5.66 1.09 -2.99
N PHE A 5 -4.66 0.22 -3.11
CA PHE A 5 -3.26 0.60 -3.10
C PHE A 5 -2.40 -0.39 -3.87
N ARG A 6 -1.25 0.10 -4.35
CA ARG A 6 -0.18 -0.69 -4.90
C ARG A 6 1.15 -0.11 -4.45
N PHE A 7 1.96 -0.96 -3.85
CA PHE A 7 3.36 -0.69 -3.53
C PHE A 7 4.22 -1.37 -4.58
N LYS A 8 4.91 -0.55 -5.36
CA LYS A 8 5.82 -0.98 -6.42
C LYS A 8 6.89 0.09 -6.54
N TYR A 9 8.15 -0.32 -6.57
CA TYR A 9 9.22 0.59 -6.92
C TYR A 9 9.09 1.03 -8.39
N GLU A 10 8.90 2.33 -8.63
CA GLU A 10 8.95 2.93 -9.96
C GLU A 10 10.19 3.82 -10.07
N PRO A 11 11.24 3.41 -10.81
CA PRO A 11 12.52 4.12 -10.87
C PRO A 11 12.44 5.57 -11.41
N CYS A 12 11.30 6.01 -11.95
CA CYS A 12 11.25 7.18 -12.82
C CYS A 12 10.65 8.45 -12.17
N ASN A 13 9.93 8.35 -11.04
CA ASN A 13 9.12 9.48 -10.55
C ASN A 13 9.30 9.84 -9.07
N LYS A 14 10.23 9.19 -8.35
CA LYS A 14 10.40 9.33 -6.88
C LYS A 14 9.15 8.96 -6.05
N THR A 15 8.13 8.36 -6.65
CA THR A 15 6.93 7.86 -5.97
C THR A 15 6.90 6.34 -6.02
N CYS A 16 7.14 5.69 -4.87
CA CYS A 16 7.19 4.22 -4.74
C CYS A 16 5.81 3.58 -4.43
N TYR A 17 4.77 4.40 -4.41
CA TYR A 17 3.44 4.00 -3.94
C TYR A 17 2.34 4.77 -4.67
N ALA A 18 1.25 4.07 -4.94
CA ALA A 18 0.00 4.68 -5.38
C ALA A 18 -1.13 4.15 -4.50
N TYR A 19 -1.84 5.04 -3.81
CA TYR A 19 -3.07 4.72 -3.07
C TYR A 19 -4.19 5.66 -3.48
N CYS A 20 -5.43 5.16 -3.47
CA CYS A 20 -6.59 5.94 -3.90
C CYS A 20 -7.53 6.28 -2.72
N GLU A 21 -8.54 7.10 -2.99
CA GLU A 21 -9.58 7.48 -2.02
C GLU A 21 -10.26 6.28 -1.34
N VAL A 22 -10.36 5.13 -2.01
CA VAL A 22 -11.00 3.93 -1.46
C VAL A 22 -10.22 3.34 -0.29
N LEU A 23 -8.88 3.37 -0.33
CA LEU A 23 -8.07 2.96 0.83
C LEU A 23 -8.48 3.76 2.07
N MET A 24 -8.71 5.05 1.90
CA MET A 24 -9.05 5.96 3.00
C MET A 24 -10.45 5.69 3.53
N THR A 25 -11.41 5.41 2.64
CA THR A 25 -12.76 4.99 3.02
C THR A 25 -12.71 3.72 3.88
N GLU A 26 -11.90 2.73 3.54
CA GLU A 26 -11.78 1.50 4.33
C GLU A 26 -11.07 1.76 5.67
N LEU A 27 -9.95 2.50 5.68
CA LEU A 27 -9.22 2.82 6.90
C LEU A 27 -10.08 3.62 7.90
N ARG A 28 -10.96 4.51 7.43
CA ARG A 28 -11.86 5.31 8.27
C ARG A 28 -12.93 4.47 9.00
N LYS A 29 -13.25 3.27 8.52
CA LYS A 29 -14.17 2.34 9.19
C LYS A 29 -13.54 1.67 10.42
N MET A 30 -12.21 1.72 10.54
CA MET A 30 -11.44 1.09 11.62
C MET A 30 -11.27 2.03 12.81
N SER A 31 -11.05 1.45 14.00
CA SER A 31 -10.57 2.18 15.18
C SER A 31 -9.21 2.84 14.89
N GLN A 32 -8.84 3.86 15.67
CA GLN A 32 -7.54 4.51 15.50
C GLN A 32 -6.38 3.51 15.70
N ASP A 33 -6.43 2.73 16.77
CA ASP A 33 -5.38 1.75 17.10
C ASP A 33 -5.23 0.70 16.00
N ASP A 34 -6.34 0.12 15.52
CA ASP A 34 -6.30 -0.88 14.45
C ASP A 34 -5.76 -0.30 13.14
N ARG A 35 -6.13 0.96 12.85
CA ARG A 35 -5.67 1.67 11.66
C ARG A 35 -4.16 1.90 11.71
N GLU A 36 -3.64 2.37 12.84
CA GLU A 36 -2.20 2.60 13.03
C GLU A 36 -1.41 1.31 12.91
N ILE A 37 -1.90 0.20 13.49
CA ILE A 37 -1.29 -1.13 13.35
C ILE A 37 -1.29 -1.58 11.90
N LEU A 38 -2.41 -1.44 11.19
CA LEU A 38 -2.52 -1.89 9.80
C LEU A 38 -1.59 -1.09 8.89
N VAL A 39 -1.57 0.24 9.04
CA VAL A 39 -0.67 1.12 8.29
C VAL A 39 0.80 0.81 8.59
N SER A 40 1.15 0.57 9.86
CA SER A 40 2.50 0.15 10.24
C SER A 40 2.94 -1.12 9.51
N ASN A 41 2.04 -2.11 9.40
CA ASN A 41 2.33 -3.36 8.67
C ASN A 41 2.51 -3.12 7.17
N MET A 42 1.67 -2.28 6.55
CA MET A 42 1.82 -1.88 5.15
C MET A 42 3.17 -1.22 4.89
N VAL A 43 3.59 -0.29 5.76
CA VAL A 43 4.88 0.40 5.66
C VAL A 43 6.05 -0.56 5.82
N LYS A 44 6.00 -1.48 6.80
CA LYS A 44 7.05 -2.50 6.98
C LYS A 44 7.19 -3.41 5.76
N ALA A 45 6.07 -3.86 5.20
CA ALA A 45 6.07 -4.68 3.98
C ALA A 45 6.62 -3.90 2.77
N HIS A 46 6.25 -2.63 2.63
CA HIS A 46 6.82 -1.73 1.61
C HIS A 46 8.34 -1.58 1.76
N ASN A 47 8.86 -1.45 2.98
CA ASN A 47 10.30 -1.27 3.20
C ASN A 47 11.12 -2.48 2.75
N GLN A 48 10.54 -3.68 2.78
CA GLN A 48 11.22 -4.91 2.36
C GLN A 48 11.40 -5.04 0.85
N LEU A 49 10.55 -4.35 0.09
CA LEU A 49 10.61 -4.33 -1.38
C LEU A 49 11.14 -3.02 -1.94
N CYS A 50 11.52 -2.06 -1.08
CA CYS A 50 12.03 -0.79 -1.57
C CYS A 50 13.25 -1.01 -2.47
N ASP A 51 13.36 -0.22 -3.53
CA ASP A 51 14.34 -0.35 -4.61
C ASP A 51 14.26 -1.60 -5.47
N ASN A 52 13.33 -2.51 -5.21
CA ASN A 52 13.25 -3.76 -5.96
C ASN A 52 12.07 -3.72 -6.95
N PRO A 53 12.31 -3.41 -8.24
CA PRO A 53 11.24 -3.28 -9.24
C PRO A 53 10.57 -4.61 -9.61
N ASP A 54 11.19 -5.74 -9.26
CA ASP A 54 10.70 -7.07 -9.60
C ASP A 54 9.63 -7.58 -8.62
N TYR A 55 9.47 -6.88 -7.49
CA TYR A 55 8.49 -7.21 -6.45
C TYR A 55 7.46 -6.10 -6.31
N SER A 56 6.21 -6.49 -6.09
CA SER A 56 5.14 -5.53 -5.79
C SER A 56 4.01 -6.21 -5.05
N PHE A 57 3.30 -5.48 -4.19
CA PHE A 57 2.04 -5.95 -3.65
C PHE A 57 0.98 -4.86 -3.65
N GLY A 58 -0.27 -5.26 -3.52
CA GLY A 58 -1.37 -4.32 -3.47
C GLY A 58 -2.69 -4.99 -3.14
N VAL A 59 -3.71 -4.17 -2.97
CA VAL A 59 -5.10 -4.60 -2.74
C VAL A 59 -6.00 -3.86 -3.70
N ASP A 60 -6.92 -4.60 -4.30
CA ASP A 60 -8.02 -4.13 -5.11
C ASP A 60 -9.34 -4.55 -4.44
N VAL A 61 -10.45 -3.88 -4.74
CA VAL A 61 -11.80 -4.29 -4.33
C VAL A 61 -12.63 -4.62 -5.57
N ASP A 62 -13.31 -5.77 -5.50
CA ASP A 62 -14.41 -6.12 -6.37
C ASP A 62 -15.71 -5.59 -5.77
N GLU A 63 -16.16 -4.43 -6.24
CA GLU A 63 -17.36 -3.76 -5.73
C GLU A 63 -18.63 -4.58 -6.03
N ASP A 64 -18.66 -5.34 -7.12
CA ASP A 64 -19.83 -6.14 -7.51
C ASP A 64 -20.03 -7.36 -6.59
N ASN A 65 -18.93 -7.90 -6.07
CA ASN A 65 -18.93 -9.09 -5.21
C ASN A 65 -18.61 -8.78 -3.73
N GLU A 66 -18.32 -7.52 -3.40
CA GLU A 66 -17.87 -7.07 -2.08
C GLU A 66 -16.66 -7.86 -1.55
N VAL A 67 -15.69 -8.15 -2.43
CA VAL A 67 -14.49 -8.92 -2.09
C VAL A 67 -13.24 -8.06 -2.28
N PHE A 68 -12.35 -8.06 -1.30
CA PHE A 68 -11.01 -7.51 -1.42
C PHE A 68 -10.08 -8.59 -1.97
N VAL A 69 -9.27 -8.22 -2.95
CA VAL A 69 -8.29 -9.11 -3.61
C VAL A 69 -6.92 -8.47 -3.45
N SER A 70 -6.01 -9.16 -2.78
CA SER A 70 -4.61 -8.78 -2.69
C SER A 70 -3.77 -9.59 -3.66
N HIS A 71 -2.66 -9.00 -4.08
CA HIS A 71 -1.66 -9.68 -4.90
C HIS A 71 -0.28 -9.46 -4.31
N PHE A 72 0.57 -10.48 -4.43
CA PHE A 72 2.01 -10.36 -4.26
C PHE A 72 2.69 -10.89 -5.52
N ARG A 73 3.41 -10.01 -6.21
CA ARG A 73 4.15 -10.32 -7.43
C ARG A 73 5.62 -10.49 -7.08
N THR A 74 6.19 -11.58 -7.57
CA THR A 74 7.62 -11.90 -7.54
C THR A 74 8.14 -12.02 -8.99
N PRO A 75 9.45 -12.22 -9.20
CA PRO A 75 9.98 -12.53 -10.53
C PRO A 75 9.39 -13.81 -11.17
N LYS A 76 8.85 -14.73 -10.36
CA LYS A 76 8.42 -16.06 -10.81
C LYS A 76 6.91 -16.25 -10.81
N THR A 77 6.21 -15.61 -9.89
CA THR A 77 4.79 -15.86 -9.60
C THR A 77 4.06 -14.57 -9.27
N THR A 78 2.74 -14.61 -9.44
CA THR A 78 1.82 -13.66 -8.83
C THR A 78 0.85 -14.45 -7.98
N ASP A 79 1.00 -14.33 -6.67
CA ASP A 79 0.11 -14.98 -5.71
C ASP A 79 -1.07 -14.04 -5.41
N LEU A 80 -2.27 -14.62 -5.35
CA LEU A 80 -3.52 -13.88 -5.14
C LEU A 80 -4.19 -14.38 -3.87
N TYR A 81 -4.70 -13.45 -3.08
CA TYR A 81 -5.46 -13.73 -1.86
C TYR A 81 -6.74 -12.91 -1.87
N SER A 82 -7.80 -13.41 -1.24
CA SER A 82 -9.07 -12.70 -1.20
C SER A 82 -9.74 -12.82 0.15
N SER A 83 -10.39 -11.74 0.58
CA SER A 83 -11.20 -11.72 1.80
C SER A 83 -12.39 -10.79 1.64
N LYS A 84 -13.48 -11.04 2.37
CA LYS A 84 -14.59 -10.09 2.53
C LYS A 84 -14.24 -8.93 3.46
N HIS A 85 -13.14 -9.04 4.20
CA HIS A 85 -12.69 -8.04 5.16
C HIS A 85 -11.37 -7.43 4.70
N PHE A 86 -11.37 -6.11 4.48
CA PHE A 86 -10.20 -5.35 4.06
C PHE A 86 -8.97 -5.57 4.97
N PRO A 87 -9.07 -5.48 6.31
CA PRO A 87 -7.91 -5.66 7.18
C PRO A 87 -7.26 -7.04 7.04
N ASP A 88 -8.06 -8.08 6.84
CA ASP A 88 -7.56 -9.45 6.71
C ASP A 88 -6.81 -9.63 5.39
N CYS A 89 -7.32 -9.04 4.30
CA CYS A 89 -6.66 -9.05 3.00
C CYS A 89 -5.29 -8.34 3.05
N VAL A 90 -5.21 -7.22 3.76
CA VAL A 90 -3.96 -6.47 3.97
C VAL A 90 -2.99 -7.23 4.87
N ARG A 91 -3.46 -7.79 5.99
CA ARG A 91 -2.61 -8.57 6.91
C ARG A 91 -2.02 -9.80 6.22
N GLU A 92 -2.82 -10.50 5.41
CA GLU A 92 -2.36 -11.67 4.66
C GLU A 92 -1.22 -11.30 3.71
N VAL A 93 -1.44 -10.35 2.81
CA VAL A 93 -0.42 -9.99 1.82
C VAL A 93 0.82 -9.38 2.47
N CYS A 94 0.66 -8.53 3.49
CA CYS A 94 1.80 -7.98 4.22
C CYS A 94 2.56 -9.08 4.96
N GLY A 95 1.87 -10.07 5.54
CA GLY A 95 2.48 -11.22 6.19
C GLY A 95 3.32 -12.05 5.23
N VAL A 96 2.80 -12.30 4.01
CA VAL A 96 3.54 -13.00 2.95
C VAL A 96 4.77 -12.22 2.52
N VAL A 97 4.65 -10.91 2.27
CA VAL A 97 5.79 -10.05 1.94
C VAL A 97 6.85 -10.11 3.05
N LEU A 98 6.43 -9.96 4.31
CA LEU A 98 7.31 -9.99 5.47
C LEU A 98 8.02 -11.34 5.66
N ALA A 99 7.37 -12.44 5.29
CA ALA A 99 7.94 -13.78 5.34
C ALA A 99 8.82 -14.14 4.13
N THR A 100 8.80 -13.34 3.06
CA THR A 100 9.54 -13.63 1.83
C THR A 100 10.97 -13.11 1.91
N ASP A 101 11.93 -13.95 1.55
CA ASP A 101 13.33 -13.51 1.39
C ASP A 101 13.48 -12.70 0.10
N ILE A 102 13.27 -11.38 0.21
CA ILE A 102 13.40 -10.43 -0.90
C ILE A 102 14.84 -9.89 -0.92
N PRO A 103 15.58 -10.09 -2.02
CA PRO A 103 16.94 -9.58 -2.11
C PRO A 103 16.93 -8.04 -2.10
N LYS A 104 17.79 -7.45 -1.27
CA LYS A 104 18.05 -6.02 -1.29
C LYS A 104 18.77 -5.66 -2.58
N THR A 105 18.29 -4.62 -3.25
CA THR A 105 18.96 -4.01 -4.40
C THR A 105 19.73 -2.78 -3.93
N ASN A 106 20.83 -2.44 -4.62
CA ASN A 106 21.58 -1.21 -4.36
C ASN A 106 20.85 -0.01 -4.99
N GLY A 107 19.59 0.21 -4.63
CA GLY A 107 18.90 1.43 -5.01
C GLY A 107 19.09 2.55 -3.98
N GLU A 108 18.66 3.73 -4.39
CA GLU A 108 18.68 4.96 -3.58
C GLU A 108 17.34 5.16 -2.87
N CYS A 109 16.67 4.10 -2.39
CA CYS A 109 15.47 4.27 -1.60
C CYS A 109 15.88 4.94 -0.30
N THR A 110 15.69 6.25 -0.26
CA THR A 110 15.93 7.05 0.94
C THR A 110 14.75 6.97 1.93
N PHE A 111 13.77 6.10 1.68
CA PHE A 111 12.58 5.96 2.49
C PHE A 111 12.98 5.48 3.90
N GLY A 112 12.71 6.32 4.91
CA GLY A 112 13.15 6.09 6.29
C GLY A 112 14.53 6.64 6.64
N ASP A 113 15.37 7.02 5.65
CA ASP A 113 16.76 7.47 5.87
C ASP A 113 16.94 9.00 5.82
N ASN A 114 16.09 9.74 5.11
CA ASN A 114 16.25 11.21 4.97
C ASN A 114 15.04 12.05 5.40
N GLY A 115 13.99 11.44 5.96
CA GLY A 115 12.84 12.16 6.53
C GLY A 115 12.02 13.00 5.54
N ALA A 116 12.21 12.80 4.22
CA ALA A 116 11.51 13.56 3.20
C ALA A 116 10.05 13.09 3.00
N GLU A 117 9.74 11.82 3.28
CA GLU A 117 8.40 11.24 3.08
C GLU A 117 8.13 10.15 4.14
N ASP A 118 7.17 10.38 5.04
CA ASP A 118 6.71 9.42 6.05
C ASP A 118 5.35 8.85 5.59
N LEU A 119 5.39 7.80 4.77
CA LEU A 119 4.20 7.18 4.16
C LEU A 119 3.14 6.81 5.21
N GLY A 120 3.57 6.31 6.37
CA GLY A 120 2.65 5.96 7.45
C GLY A 120 1.92 7.20 7.96
N ARG A 121 2.67 8.26 8.25
CA ARG A 121 2.11 9.55 8.65
C ARG A 121 1.27 10.19 7.54
N GLU A 122 1.63 10.06 6.28
CA GLU A 122 0.85 10.60 5.16
C GLU A 122 -0.49 9.89 5.00
N ILE A 123 -0.50 8.55 5.05
CA ILE A 123 -1.72 7.75 5.04
C ILE A 123 -2.60 8.12 6.25
N LEU A 124 -2.02 8.21 7.44
CA LEU A 124 -2.75 8.55 8.67
C LEU A 124 -3.26 9.99 8.68
N LYS A 125 -2.46 10.96 8.22
CA LYS A 125 -2.85 12.37 8.09
C LYS A 125 -4.01 12.52 7.12
N TYR A 126 -4.01 11.79 6.02
CA TYR A 126 -5.14 11.79 5.07
C TYR A 126 -6.42 11.22 5.69
N CYS A 127 -6.29 10.24 6.58
CA CYS A 127 -7.42 9.68 7.30
C CYS A 127 -8.06 10.68 8.27
N THR A 128 -7.29 11.62 8.83
CA THR A 128 -7.72 12.52 9.92
C THR A 128 -7.95 13.98 9.49
N ASP A 129 -7.32 14.45 8.41
CA ASP A 129 -7.41 15.84 7.93
C ASP A 129 -8.24 15.90 6.62
N ILE A 130 -9.49 16.36 6.74
CA ILE A 130 -10.43 16.49 5.61
C ILE A 130 -9.91 17.50 4.57
N GLY A 131 -9.25 18.57 4.99
CA GLY A 131 -8.71 19.61 4.09
C GLY A 131 -7.51 19.13 3.28
N TYR A 132 -6.68 18.26 3.86
CA TYR A 132 -5.56 17.63 3.17
C TYR A 132 -6.01 16.63 2.08
N ALA A 133 -7.14 15.95 2.31
CA ALA A 133 -7.70 14.99 1.34
C ALA A 133 -8.19 15.65 0.04
N GLU A 134 -8.69 16.89 0.11
CA GLU A 134 -9.14 17.63 -1.08
C GLU A 134 -7.98 18.10 -1.97
N VAL A 135 -6.81 18.38 -1.38
CA VAL A 135 -5.60 18.84 -2.09
C VAL A 135 -5.01 17.71 -2.94
N LEU A 136 -4.93 16.50 -2.39
CA LEU A 136 -4.33 15.33 -3.05
C LEU A 136 -5.28 14.64 -4.06
N LYS A 137 -6.61 14.80 -3.93
CA LYS A 137 -7.57 14.40 -4.98
C LYS A 137 -7.24 14.97 -6.36
N LYS A 138 -6.57 16.13 -6.42
CA LYS A 138 -6.09 16.74 -7.67
C LYS A 138 -4.80 16.11 -8.23
N HIS A 139 -4.10 15.30 -7.45
CA HIS A 139 -2.81 14.70 -7.81
C HIS A 139 -2.85 13.17 -7.94
N CYS A 140 -3.85 12.52 -7.34
CA CYS A 140 -4.06 11.09 -7.50
C CYS A 140 -4.84 10.79 -8.80
N GLU A 141 -4.19 10.95 -9.95
CA GLU A 141 -4.69 10.40 -11.20
C GLU A 141 -4.40 8.89 -11.24
N CYS A 142 -5.13 8.09 -10.44
CA CYS A 142 -5.27 6.67 -10.72
C CYS A 142 -6.14 6.50 -11.98
N LYS A 143 -5.64 6.97 -13.13
CA LYS A 143 -6.24 6.69 -14.43
C LYS A 143 -6.13 5.18 -14.67
N ASN A 144 -7.28 4.59 -14.92
CA ASN A 144 -7.54 3.15 -15.06
C ASN A 144 -6.39 2.36 -15.67
#